data_AF-A0A438KFA1-F1
#
_entry.id   AF-A0A438KFA1-F1
#
_cell.length_a   1.000
_cell.length_b   1.000
_cell.length_c   1.000
_cell.angle_alpha   90.00
_cell.angle_beta   90.00
_cell.angle_gamma   90.00
#
_symmetry.space_group_name_H-M   'P 1'
#
loop_
_entity.id
_entity.type
_entity.pdbx_description
1 polymer ?
#
loop_
_entity_poly.entity_id
_entity_poly.type
_entity_poly.pdbx_seq_one_letter_code
_entity_poly.pdbx_strand_id
1 'polypeptide(L)'
;MVHLSWLLMWFEVISGLRINLDKSEILSVGRVENLEALAFEFGCKVGRLPTTYLGLPLGAQHKSVAAWDGVEERFWKRLAMWKRQFISKGGRITLIHSTLSSMSIYLMSLLRIPRVDRLRLEQIQKDFCGKRELWRGSLIL
;
A
#
# COMPACT_ATOMS: atom_id res chain seq x y z
N MET A 1 4.42 -10.80 -29.81
CA MET A 1 3.69 -9.79 -29.00
C MET A 1 2.20 -9.76 -29.33
N VAL A 2 1.82 -9.91 -30.61
CA VAL A 2 0.45 -10.15 -31.11
C VAL A 2 -0.44 -11.01 -30.19
N HIS A 3 0.03 -12.15 -29.68
CA HIS A 3 -0.80 -13.05 -28.84
C HIS A 3 -1.42 -12.40 -27.61
N LEU A 4 -0.72 -11.47 -26.96
CA LEU A 4 -1.23 -10.83 -25.74
C LEU A 4 -2.30 -9.78 -26.06
N SER A 5 -2.16 -9.04 -27.16
CA SER A 5 -3.20 -8.12 -27.65
C SER A 5 -4.48 -8.88 -28.05
N TRP A 6 -4.33 -10.03 -28.71
CA TRP A 6 -5.47 -10.90 -29.02
C TRP A 6 -6.14 -11.45 -27.76
N LEU A 7 -5.37 -11.85 -26.76
CA LEU A 7 -5.92 -12.34 -25.49
C LEU A 7 -6.73 -11.26 -24.78
N LEU A 8 -6.22 -10.02 -24.74
CA LEU A 8 -6.94 -8.89 -24.18
C LEU A 8 -8.23 -8.59 -24.95
N MET A 9 -8.19 -8.64 -26.28
CA MET A 9 -9.39 -8.48 -27.12
C MET A 9 -10.44 -9.56 -26.83
N TRP A 10 -10.03 -10.83 -26.76
CA TRP A 10 -10.95 -11.93 -26.42
C TRP A 10 -11.51 -11.79 -25.00
N PHE A 11 -10.71 -11.32 -24.05
CA PHE A 11 -11.18 -11.00 -22.70
C PHE A 11 -12.27 -9.92 -22.73
N GLU A 12 -12.08 -8.83 -23.49
CA GLU A 12 -13.10 -7.77 -23.61
C GLU A 12 -14.41 -8.33 -24.20
N VAL A 13 -14.31 -9.15 -25.25
CA VAL A 13 -15.48 -9.76 -25.91
C VAL A 13 -16.22 -10.73 -24.97
N ILE A 14 -15.50 -11.57 -24.24
CA ILE A 14 -16.11 -12.60 -23.36
C ILE A 14 -16.67 -11.98 -22.08
N SER A 15 -15.95 -11.03 -21.48
CA SER A 15 -16.35 -10.40 -20.21
C SER A 15 -17.34 -9.26 -20.38
N GLY A 16 -17.45 -8.67 -21.57
CA GLY A 16 -18.20 -7.43 -21.81
C GLY A 16 -17.57 -6.20 -21.16
N LEU A 17 -16.33 -6.31 -20.66
CA LEU A 17 -15.57 -5.21 -20.07
C LEU A 17 -14.67 -4.56 -21.12
N ARG A 18 -14.31 -3.29 -20.88
CA ARG A 18 -13.34 -2.55 -21.70
C ARG A 18 -12.11 -2.21 -20.89
N ILE A 19 -10.94 -2.45 -21.46
CA ILE A 19 -9.65 -2.15 -20.87
C ILE A 19 -9.43 -0.64 -20.94
N ASN A 20 -9.02 -0.06 -19.80
CA ASN A 20 -8.72 1.36 -19.70
C ASN A 20 -7.22 1.58 -19.96
N LEU A 21 -6.86 1.77 -21.23
CA LEU A 21 -5.48 1.99 -21.64
C LEU A 21 -4.87 3.29 -21.07
N ASP A 22 -5.70 4.30 -20.74
CA ASP A 22 -5.23 5.55 -20.13
C ASP A 22 -4.67 5.36 -18.71
N LYS A 23 -5.19 4.34 -17.99
CA LYS A 23 -4.77 3.92 -16.65
C LYS A 23 -3.81 2.73 -16.67
N SER A 24 -3.66 2.06 -17.81
CA SER A 24 -2.75 0.93 -17.96
C SER A 24 -1.34 1.40 -18.28
N GLU A 25 -0.37 0.78 -17.64
CA GLU A 25 1.04 1.04 -17.87
C GLU A 25 1.82 -0.26 -17.93
N ILE A 26 2.86 -0.31 -18.77
CA ILE A 26 3.82 -1.43 -18.81
C ILE A 26 5.06 -1.03 -18.02
N LEU A 27 5.44 -1.92 -17.10
CA LEU A 27 6.59 -1.77 -16.23
C LEU A 27 7.62 -2.86 -16.53
N SER A 28 8.88 -2.49 -16.74
CA SER A 28 9.97 -3.47 -16.83
C SER A 28 10.46 -3.87 -15.44
N VAL A 29 10.59 -5.17 -15.21
CA VAL A 29 11.28 -5.72 -14.03
C VAL A 29 12.61 -6.29 -14.49
N GLY A 30 13.71 -5.63 -14.15
CA GLY A 30 15.06 -5.98 -14.62
C GLY A 30 15.42 -5.33 -15.95
N ARG A 31 16.40 -5.91 -16.67
CA ARG A 31 16.80 -5.43 -18.01
C ARG A 31 15.88 -6.04 -19.06
N VAL A 32 15.05 -5.20 -19.67
CA VAL A 32 14.15 -5.57 -20.77
C VAL A 32 14.37 -4.59 -21.90
N GLU A 33 14.72 -5.10 -23.08
CA GLU A 33 14.86 -4.30 -24.29
C GLU A 33 13.47 -4.03 -24.90
N ASN A 34 13.33 -2.92 -25.65
CA ASN A 34 12.14 -2.59 -26.45
C ASN A 34 10.82 -2.35 -25.66
N LEU A 35 10.91 -1.87 -24.41
CA LEU A 35 9.74 -1.55 -23.59
C LEU A 35 8.82 -0.49 -24.23
N GLU A 36 9.40 0.51 -24.89
CA GLU A 36 8.64 1.59 -25.56
C GLU A 36 7.86 1.06 -26.78
N ALA A 37 8.48 0.20 -27.58
CA ALA A 37 7.81 -0.44 -28.71
C ALA A 37 6.63 -1.30 -28.23
N LEU A 38 6.80 -2.00 -27.11
CA LEU A 38 5.74 -2.79 -26.50
C LEU A 38 4.58 -1.92 -26.03
N ALA A 39 4.85 -0.85 -25.29
CA ALA A 39 3.83 0.07 -24.82
C ALA A 39 3.06 0.72 -25.97
N PHE A 40 3.76 1.08 -27.06
CA PHE A 40 3.15 1.60 -28.27
C PHE A 40 2.22 0.57 -28.95
N GLU A 41 2.64 -0.69 -29.07
CA GLU A 41 1.81 -1.77 -29.64
C GLU A 41 0.53 -2.00 -28.81
N PHE A 42 0.61 -1.88 -27.48
CA PHE A 42 -0.56 -1.97 -26.59
C PHE A 42 -1.40 -0.69 -26.51
N GLY A 43 -0.90 0.45 -26.99
CA GLY A 43 -1.55 1.75 -26.82
C GLY A 43 -1.61 2.21 -25.36
N CYS A 44 -0.67 1.77 -24.52
CA CYS A 44 -0.61 2.12 -23.10
C CYS A 44 0.70 2.86 -22.77
N LYS A 45 0.82 3.38 -21.54
CA LYS A 45 1.99 4.17 -21.15
C LYS A 45 3.14 3.29 -20.67
N VAL A 46 4.37 3.77 -20.78
CA VAL A 46 5.51 3.18 -20.08
C VAL A 46 5.54 3.70 -18.65
N GLY A 47 5.35 2.81 -17.68
CA GLY A 47 5.46 3.14 -16.27
C GLY A 47 6.91 3.10 -15.78
N ARG A 48 7.16 3.61 -14.57
CA ARG A 48 8.48 3.53 -13.91
C ARG A 48 8.34 3.03 -12.48
N LEU A 49 9.33 2.24 -12.04
CA LEU A 49 9.47 1.86 -10.64
C LEU A 49 10.31 2.90 -9.88
N PRO A 50 10.02 3.15 -8.59
CA PRO A 50 8.92 2.56 -7.82
C PRO A 50 7.55 3.19 -8.18
N THR A 51 6.49 2.38 -8.22
CA THR A 51 5.10 2.84 -8.46
C THR A 51 4.18 2.39 -7.33
N THR A 52 2.96 2.93 -7.25
CA THR A 52 1.97 2.54 -6.23
C THR A 52 0.90 1.65 -6.84
N TYR A 53 0.75 0.43 -6.32
CA TYR A 53 -0.33 -0.50 -6.68
C TYR A 53 -1.10 -0.92 -5.43
N LEU A 54 -2.42 -0.74 -5.44
CA LEU A 54 -3.29 -1.03 -4.28
C LEU A 54 -2.83 -0.34 -2.97
N GLY A 55 -2.18 0.82 -3.08
CA GLY A 55 -1.67 1.58 -1.95
C GLY A 55 -0.33 1.08 -1.38
N LEU A 56 0.34 0.16 -2.09
CA LEU A 56 1.67 -0.37 -1.78
C LEU A 56 2.70 0.13 -2.81
N PRO A 57 3.92 0.46 -2.36
CA PRO A 57 4.99 0.84 -3.27
C PRO A 57 5.64 -0.42 -3.87
N LEU A 58 5.38 -0.67 -5.16
CA LEU A 58 6.04 -1.69 -5.96
C LEU A 58 7.42 -1.21 -6.40
N GLY A 59 8.42 -2.09 -6.32
CA GLY A 59 9.80 -1.79 -6.73
C GLY A 59 10.55 -0.82 -5.82
N ALA A 60 9.94 -0.41 -4.69
CA ALA A 60 10.66 0.35 -3.67
C ALA A 60 11.71 -0.50 -2.97
N GLN A 61 12.78 0.13 -2.51
CA GLN A 61 13.79 -0.57 -1.73
C GLN A 61 13.17 -1.12 -0.44
N HIS A 62 13.43 -2.39 -0.16
CA HIS A 62 12.86 -3.13 0.97
C HIS A 62 13.20 -2.54 2.35
N LYS A 63 14.18 -1.64 2.44
CA LYS A 63 14.57 -0.91 3.67
C LYS A 63 14.24 0.59 3.62
N SER A 64 13.47 1.03 2.62
CA SER A 64 13.15 2.44 2.46
C SER A 64 12.21 2.91 3.56
N VAL A 65 12.65 3.88 4.35
CA VAL A 65 11.80 4.62 5.30
C VAL A 65 10.68 5.34 4.54
N ALA A 66 10.97 5.86 3.34
CA ALA A 66 9.99 6.55 2.51
C ALA A 66 8.81 5.66 2.08
N ALA A 67 8.98 4.32 2.09
CA ALA A 67 7.88 3.40 1.82
C ALA A 67 6.84 3.37 2.97
N TRP A 68 7.26 3.74 4.19
CA TRP A 68 6.41 3.75 5.39
C TRP A 68 5.82 5.13 5.70
N ASP A 69 6.35 6.22 5.14
CA ASP A 69 5.81 7.58 5.31
C ASP A 69 4.32 7.68 4.92
N GLY A 70 3.92 7.05 3.82
CA GLY A 70 2.51 7.02 3.40
C GLY A 70 1.60 6.22 4.34
N VAL A 71 2.15 5.27 5.10
CA VAL A 71 1.42 4.53 6.15
C VAL A 71 1.22 5.42 7.35
N GLU A 72 2.29 6.12 7.77
CA GLU A 72 2.27 7.06 8.87
C GLU A 72 1.24 8.18 8.62
N GLU A 73 1.21 8.75 7.41
CA GLU A 73 0.24 9.78 7.04
C GLU A 73 -1.21 9.26 7.15
N ARG A 74 -1.47 8.03 6.70
CA ARG A 74 -2.79 7.40 6.81
C ARG A 74 -3.20 7.15 8.26
N PHE A 75 -2.25 6.77 9.12
CA PHE A 75 -2.47 6.62 10.56
C PHE A 75 -2.90 7.96 11.16
N TRP A 76 -2.16 9.03 10.88
CA TRP A 76 -2.49 10.37 11.36
C TRP A 76 -3.86 10.84 10.89
N LYS A 77 -4.21 10.65 9.61
CA LYS A 77 -5.54 11.01 9.08
C LYS A 77 -6.67 10.29 9.82
N ARG A 78 -6.54 8.97 10.05
CA ARG A 78 -7.55 8.19 10.78
C ARG A 78 -7.66 8.62 12.24
N LEU A 79 -6.53 8.80 12.92
CA LEU A 79 -6.49 9.24 14.30
C LEU A 79 -7.06 10.64 14.48
N ALA A 80 -6.79 11.56 13.56
CA ALA A 80 -7.38 12.90 13.58
C ALA A 80 -8.91 12.85 13.47
N MET A 81 -9.46 11.96 12.62
CA MET A 81 -10.90 11.75 12.52
C MET A 81 -11.49 11.16 13.81
N TRP A 82 -10.86 10.15 14.40
CA TRP A 82 -11.36 9.53 15.63
C TRP A 82 -11.20 10.42 16.86
N LYS A 83 -10.15 11.25 16.94
CA LYS A 83 -10.00 12.22 18.04
C LYS A 83 -11.15 13.24 18.09
N ARG A 84 -11.80 13.52 16.95
CA ARG A 84 -13.01 14.37 16.92
C ARG A 84 -14.24 13.69 17.52
N GLN A 85 -14.21 12.37 17.65
CA GLN A 85 -15.27 11.60 18.27
C GLN A 85 -14.92 11.37 19.75
N PHE A 86 -15.86 11.62 20.66
CA PHE A 86 -15.67 11.35 22.09
C PHE A 86 -15.68 9.83 22.36
N ILE A 87 -14.57 9.16 22.05
CA ILE A 87 -14.42 7.71 22.14
C ILE A 87 -13.81 7.31 23.48
N SER A 88 -14.43 6.31 24.12
CA SER A 88 -13.95 5.69 25.36
C SER A 88 -12.58 5.01 25.17
N LYS A 89 -11.83 4.79 26.27
CA LYS A 89 -10.52 4.11 26.21
C LYS A 89 -10.61 2.73 25.54
N GLY A 90 -11.63 1.94 25.89
CA GLY A 90 -11.91 0.64 25.25
C GLY A 90 -12.18 0.75 23.75
N GLY A 91 -13.01 1.70 23.33
CA GLY A 91 -13.30 1.93 21.92
C GLY A 91 -12.06 2.34 21.11
N ARG A 92 -11.16 3.14 21.70
CA ARG A 92 -9.89 3.52 21.05
C ARG A 92 -8.99 2.31 20.80
N ILE A 93 -8.90 1.39 21.75
CA ILE A 93 -8.13 0.14 21.62
C ILE A 93 -8.72 -0.72 20.50
N THR A 94 -10.04 -0.93 20.51
CA THR A 94 -10.72 -1.72 19.48
C THR A 94 -10.51 -1.12 18.08
N LEU A 95 -10.55 0.21 17.95
CA LEU A 95 -10.27 0.88 16.67
C LEU A 95 -8.84 0.67 16.21
N ILE A 96 -7.85 0.84 17.09
CA ILE A 96 -6.44 0.57 16.76
C ILE A 96 -6.30 -0.87 16.23
N HIS A 97 -6.83 -1.85 16.98
CA HIS A 97 -6.69 -3.28 16.63
C HIS A 97 -7.38 -3.65 15.32
N SER A 98 -8.58 -3.11 15.07
CA SER A 98 -9.35 -3.46 13.87
C SER A 98 -8.83 -2.77 12.60
N THR A 99 -8.34 -1.54 12.72
CA THR A 99 -8.05 -0.71 11.53
C THR A 99 -6.58 -0.34 11.36
N LEU A 100 -5.87 0.03 12.42
CA LEU A 100 -4.45 0.40 12.29
C LEU A 100 -3.58 -0.86 12.15
N SER A 101 -3.85 -1.89 12.95
CA SER A 101 -3.09 -3.14 12.88
C SER A 101 -3.27 -3.84 11.53
N SER A 102 -4.48 -3.88 10.98
CA SER A 102 -4.72 -4.49 9.66
C SER A 102 -3.99 -3.78 8.53
N MET A 103 -3.88 -2.44 8.59
CA MET A 103 -3.09 -1.66 7.62
C MET A 103 -1.60 -1.96 7.72
N SER A 104 -1.04 -2.02 8.94
CA SER A 104 0.37 -2.37 9.11
C SER A 104 0.66 -3.80 8.66
N ILE A 105 -0.21 -4.76 8.98
CA ILE A 105 -0.06 -6.17 8.59
C ILE A 105 -0.01 -6.29 7.07
N TYR A 106 -0.86 -5.53 6.35
CA TYR A 106 -0.85 -5.51 4.89
C TYR A 106 0.52 -5.12 4.31
N LEU A 107 1.16 -4.06 4.81
CA LEU A 107 2.49 -3.66 4.36
C LEU A 107 3.60 -4.61 4.83
N MET A 108 3.49 -5.17 6.03
CA MET A 108 4.46 -6.13 6.56
C MET A 108 4.54 -7.42 5.72
N SER A 109 3.46 -7.79 5.01
CA SER A 109 3.46 -8.94 4.10
C SER A 109 4.46 -8.81 2.92
N LEU A 110 4.85 -7.58 2.57
CA LEU A 110 5.69 -7.28 1.40
C LEU A 110 6.98 -6.54 1.73
N LEU A 111 6.98 -5.75 2.82
CA LEU A 111 8.11 -4.94 3.24
C LEU A 111 8.45 -5.23 4.69
N ARG A 112 9.72 -5.51 4.96
CA ARG A 112 10.19 -5.59 6.34
C ARG A 112 10.17 -4.21 6.98
N ILE A 113 9.52 -4.11 8.13
CA ILE A 113 9.45 -2.85 8.86
C ILE A 113 10.84 -2.45 9.42
N PRO A 114 11.34 -1.25 9.09
CA PRO A 114 12.52 -0.70 9.75
C PRO A 114 12.22 -0.46 11.24
N ARG A 115 13.24 -0.61 12.08
CA ARG A 115 13.09 -0.43 13.53
C ARG A 115 12.58 0.98 13.88
N VAL A 116 12.98 2.00 13.11
CA VAL A 116 12.56 3.39 13.31
C VAL A 116 11.07 3.55 13.07
N ASP A 117 10.55 3.03 11.95
CA ASP A 117 9.13 3.15 11.59
C ASP A 117 8.24 2.37 12.56
N ARG A 118 8.69 1.20 13.03
CA ARG A 118 8.00 0.46 14.08
C ARG A 118 7.83 1.31 15.34
N LEU A 119 8.92 1.91 15.82
CA LEU A 119 8.89 2.74 17.02
C LEU A 119 8.00 3.98 16.85
N ARG A 120 7.99 4.59 15.66
CA ARG A 120 7.10 5.73 15.34
C ARG A 120 5.63 5.31 15.40
N LEU A 121 5.26 4.21 14.75
CA LEU A 121 3.87 3.71 14.76
C LEU A 121 3.41 3.33 16.17
N GLU A 122 4.26 2.66 16.95
CA GLU A 122 3.98 2.37 18.35
C GLU A 122 3.77 3.65 19.17
N GLN A 123 4.59 4.68 18.95
CA GLN A 123 4.49 5.95 19.66
C GLN A 123 3.15 6.64 19.36
N ILE A 124 2.77 6.68 18.08
CA ILE A 124 1.48 7.23 17.62
C ILE A 124 0.29 6.53 18.30
N GLN A 125 0.32 5.19 18.38
CA GLN A 125 -0.72 4.42 19.06
C GLN A 125 -0.77 4.70 20.57
N LYS A 126 0.40 4.77 21.23
CA LYS A 126 0.52 5.11 22.66
C LYS A 126 -0.07 6.49 22.96
N ASP A 127 0.19 7.48 22.10
CA ASP A 127 -0.30 8.84 22.27
C ASP A 127 -1.81 8.97 22.07
N PHE A 128 -2.44 8.12 21.26
CA PHE A 128 -3.90 8.10 21.10
C PHE A 128 -4.62 7.47 22.30
N CYS A 129 -4.05 6.41 22.88
CA CYS A 129 -4.68 5.67 23.97
C CYS A 129 -4.46 6.29 25.37
N GLY A 130 -3.40 7.10 25.53
CA GLY A 130 -2.97 7.64 26.83
C GLY A 130 -2.08 6.64 27.58
N LYS A 131 -0.95 7.11 28.12
CA LYS A 131 0.18 6.26 28.55
C LYS A 131 -0.17 5.18 29.59
N ARG A 132 0.35 3.97 29.31
CA ARG A 132 1.00 2.99 30.23
C ARG A 132 0.21 1.81 30.83
N GLU A 133 -0.87 1.35 30.23
CA GLU A 133 -1.41 0.01 30.55
C GLU A 133 -1.87 -0.69 29.28
N LEU A 134 -0.94 -1.32 28.55
CA LEU A 134 -1.24 -2.21 27.42
C LEU A 134 0.00 -2.99 26.94
N TRP A 135 0.89 -3.38 27.86
CA TRP A 135 2.13 -4.07 27.49
C TRP A 135 2.31 -5.34 28.31
N ARG A 136 1.44 -6.32 28.08
CA ARG A 136 1.75 -7.74 28.30
C ARG A 136 1.53 -8.45 26.96
N GLY A 137 2.64 -8.78 26.29
CA GLY A 137 2.65 -9.55 25.04
C GLY A 137 2.73 -8.68 23.78
N SER A 138 3.94 -8.23 23.45
CA SER A 138 4.22 -7.58 22.16
C SER A 138 3.98 -8.54 21.00
N LEU A 139 2.90 -8.29 20.25
CA LEU A 139 2.74 -8.59 18.84
C LEU A 139 1.82 -7.50 18.27
N ILE A 140 2.28 -6.26 18.32
CA ILE A 140 1.70 -5.19 17.50
C ILE A 140 2.91 -4.54 16.81
N LEU A 141 3.22 -5.14 15.65
CA LEU A 141 4.42 -5.06 14.79
C LEU A 141 5.54 -6.05 15.12
#